data_AF-A0A1G1FYJ2-F1
#
_entry.id   AF-A0A1G1FYJ2-F1
#
_cell.length_a   1.000
_cell.length_b   1.000
_cell.length_c   1.000
_cell.angle_alpha   90.00
_cell.angle_beta   90.00
_cell.angle_gamma   90.00
#
_symmetry.space_group_name_H-M   'P 1'
#
loop_
_entity.id
_entity.type
_entity.pdbx_description
1 polymer ?
#
loop_
_entity_poly.entity_id
_entity_poly.type
_entity_poly.pdbx_seq_one_letter_code
_entity_poly.pdbx_strand_id
1 'polypeptide(L)' 'MTVKNNVIGNPHAPEDTLSELSDDKDIMVRISVSKNPKTNRETTKKLVEDKSYTVRKNATEPGRGQALPRLRITVE' A
#
# COMPACT_ATOMS: atom_id res chain seq x y z
N MET A 1 -9.13 -1.77 -18.87
CA MET A 1 -9.36 -1.48 -17.45
C MET A 1 -9.60 -2.82 -16.77
N THR A 2 -8.64 -3.31 -15.99
CA THR A 2 -8.71 -4.62 -15.33
C THR A 2 -9.52 -4.55 -14.04
N VAL A 3 -10.12 -5.66 -13.62
CA VAL A 3 -10.89 -5.77 -12.35
C VAL A 3 -10.10 -5.20 -11.16
N LYS A 4 -8.78 -5.41 -11.14
CA LYS A 4 -7.87 -4.89 -10.11
C LYS A 4 -7.90 -3.36 -9.98
N ASN A 5 -7.97 -2.64 -11.10
CA ASN A 5 -8.02 -1.17 -11.11
C ASN A 5 -9.35 -0.64 -10.54
N ASN A 6 -10.44 -1.39 -10.69
CA ASN A 6 -11.73 -1.04 -10.11
C ASN A 6 -11.75 -1.25 -8.59
N VAL A 7 -11.04 -2.27 -8.11
CA VAL A 7 -10.95 -2.58 -6.67
C VAL A 7 -10.07 -1.56 -5.94
N ILE A 8 -8.87 -1.25 -6.44
CA ILE A 8 -7.96 -0.31 -5.75
C ILE A 8 -8.45 1.13 -5.72
N GLY A 9 -9.26 1.56 -6.70
CA GLY A 9 -9.95 2.86 -6.69
C GLY A 9 -11.21 2.89 -5.83
N ASN A 10 -11.67 1.74 -5.33
CA ASN A 10 -12.84 1.65 -4.48
C ASN A 10 -12.44 1.96 -3.02
N PRO A 11 -12.98 3.04 -2.41
CA PRO A 11 -12.74 3.36 -1.01
C PRO A 11 -13.35 2.33 -0.04
N HIS A 12 -14.11 1.35 -0.55
CA HIS A 12 -14.69 0.22 0.17
C HIS A 12 -14.09 -1.13 -0.22
N ALA A 13 -12.91 -1.15 -0.85
CA ALA A 13 -12.18 -2.40 -1.06
C ALA A 13 -11.98 -3.13 0.27
N PRO A 14 -12.32 -4.43 0.36
CA PRO A 14 -12.08 -5.22 1.58
C PRO A 14 -10.59 -5.25 1.93
N GLU A 15 -10.27 -5.24 3.23
CA GLU A 15 -8.89 -5.24 3.71
C GLU A 15 -8.10 -6.47 3.21
N ASP A 16 -8.73 -7.65 3.21
CA ASP A 16 -8.12 -8.89 2.71
C ASP A 16 -7.71 -8.77 1.24
N THR A 17 -8.54 -8.10 0.43
CA THR A 17 -8.22 -7.85 -0.98
C THR A 17 -7.06 -6.88 -1.14
N LEU A 18 -6.97 -5.85 -0.30
CA LEU A 18 -5.82 -4.94 -0.30
C LEU A 18 -4.53 -5.65 0.14
N SER A 19 -4.63 -6.56 1.11
CA SER A 19 -3.51 -7.40 1.55
C SER A 19 -3.01 -8.30 0.41
N GLU A 20 -3.89 -8.98 -0.32
CA GLU A 20 -3.50 -9.80 -1.48
C GLU A 20 -2.88 -8.95 -2.60
N LEU A 21 -3.50 -7.81 -2.93
CA LEU A 21 -3.01 -6.91 -3.97
C LEU A 21 -1.69 -6.21 -3.60
N SER A 22 -1.29 -6.22 -2.32
CA SER A 22 0.03 -5.72 -1.91
C SER A 22 1.19 -6.58 -2.42
N ASP A 23 0.94 -7.83 -2.85
CA ASP A 23 1.92 -8.70 -3.51
C ASP A 23 1.85 -8.68 -5.04
N ASP A 24 0.97 -7.87 -5.62
CA ASP A 24 0.74 -7.92 -7.06
C ASP A 24 2.05 -7.68 -7.82
N LYS A 25 2.28 -8.44 -8.89
CA LYS A 25 3.47 -8.30 -9.72
C LYS A 25 3.52 -6.92 -10.38
N ASP A 26 2.37 -6.33 -10.66
CA ASP A 26 2.24 -4.99 -11.20
C ASP A 26 2.50 -3.93 -10.11
N ILE A 27 3.53 -3.13 -10.34
CA ILE A 27 3.91 -2.01 -9.48
C ILE A 27 2.77 -0.98 -9.33
N MET A 28 1.96 -0.75 -10.36
CA MET A 28 0.88 0.23 -10.34
C MET A 28 -0.25 -0.20 -9.41
N VAL A 29 -0.49 -1.52 -9.31
CA VAL A 29 -1.43 -2.09 -8.35
C VAL A 29 -0.93 -1.84 -6.93
N ARG A 30 0.34 -2.18 -6.63
CA ARG A 30 0.92 -1.96 -5.30
C ARG A 30 0.99 -0.49 -4.87
N ILE A 31 1.27 0.42 -5.82
CA ILE A 31 1.18 1.88 -5.59
C ILE A 31 -0.25 2.31 -5.24
N SER A 32 -1.25 1.70 -5.86
CA SER A 32 -2.64 2.06 -5.59
C SER A 32 -3.10 1.53 -4.23
N VAL A 33 -2.65 0.33 -3.84
CA VAL A 33 -2.85 -0.20 -2.48
C VAL A 33 -2.21 0.73 -1.46
N SER A 34 -0.96 1.17 -1.66
CA SER A 34 -0.32 2.08 -0.69
C SER A 34 -0.99 3.46 -0.57
N LYS A 35 -1.78 3.87 -1.56
CA LYS A 35 -2.57 5.11 -1.54
C LYS A 35 -3.99 4.93 -1.01
N ASN A 36 -4.45 3.70 -0.77
CA ASN A 36 -5.82 3.44 -0.38
C ASN A 36 -6.03 3.69 1.13
N PRO A 37 -7.06 4.45 1.54
CA PRO A 37 -7.32 4.77 2.95
C PRO A 37 -7.68 3.60 3.84
N LYS A 38 -8.13 2.50 3.24
CA LYS A 38 -8.46 1.26 3.94
C LYS A 38 -7.30 0.30 4.04
N THR A 39 -6.14 0.63 3.47
CA THR A 39 -4.93 -0.16 3.67
C THR A 39 -4.58 -0.15 5.15
N ASN A 40 -4.64 -1.33 5.75
CA ASN A 40 -4.43 -1.51 7.17
C ASN A 40 -2.93 -1.50 7.52
N ARG A 41 -2.65 -1.40 8.82
CA ARG A 41 -1.28 -1.28 9.34
C ARG A 41 -0.35 -2.42 8.92
N GLU A 42 -0.85 -3.64 8.85
CA GLU A 42 -0.05 -4.81 8.46
C GLU A 42 0.35 -4.75 6.99
N THR A 43 -0.61 -4.44 6.12
CA THR A 43 -0.35 -4.23 4.69
C THR A 43 0.59 -3.05 4.47
N THR A 44 0.45 -1.96 5.22
CA THR A 44 1.37 -0.81 5.15
C THR A 44 2.80 -1.18 5.56
N LYS A 45 2.99 -1.98 6.63
CA LYS A 45 4.33 -2.45 7.05
C LYS A 45 5.05 -3.21 5.94
N LYS A 46 4.31 -4.02 5.20
CA LYS A 46 4.84 -4.73 4.05
C LYS A 46 5.21 -3.79 2.90
N LEU A 47 4.35 -2.81 2.60
CA LEU A 47 4.57 -1.87 1.50
C LEU A 47 5.74 -0.90 1.75
N VAL A 48 6.08 -0.61 3.01
CA VAL A 48 7.30 0.18 3.31
C VAL A 48 8.59 -0.59 3.06
N GLU A 49 8.53 -1.92 2.96
CA GLU A 49 9.65 -2.81 2.58
C GLU A 49 9.63 -3.20 1.10
N ASP A 50 8.67 -2.68 0.31
CA ASP A 50 8.54 -3.03 -1.11
C ASP A 50 9.83 -2.75 -1.90
N LYS A 51 10.14 -3.62 -2.86
CA LYS A 51 11.30 -3.44 -3.76
C LYS A 51 11.29 -2.11 -4.52
N SER A 52 10.12 -1.56 -4.82
CA SER A 52 9.94 -0.29 -5.51
C SER A 52 10.02 0.89 -4.57
N TYR A 53 10.93 1.82 -4.86
CA TYR A 53 11.02 3.10 -4.16
C TYR A 53 9.69 3.88 -4.16
N THR A 54 8.98 3.88 -5.28
CA THR A 54 7.69 4.60 -5.39
C THR A 54 6.64 4.00 -4.46
N VAL A 55 6.59 2.67 -4.33
CA VAL A 55 5.66 2.01 -3.41
C VAL A 55 6.00 2.37 -1.96
N ARG A 56 7.28 2.24 -1.57
CA ARG A 56 7.76 2.59 -0.23
C ARG A 56 7.43 4.05 0.12
N LYS A 57 7.75 4.98 -0.78
CA LYS A 57 7.49 6.41 -0.59
C LYS A 57 6.01 6.66 -0.28
N ASN A 58 5.10 6.14 -1.10
CA ASN A 58 3.65 6.33 -0.89
C ASN A 58 3.16 5.68 0.41
N ALA A 59 3.69 4.51 0.78
CA ALA A 59 3.35 3.85 2.04
C ALA A 59 3.82 4.61 3.30
N THR A 60 4.82 5.49 3.16
CA THR A 60 5.34 6.35 4.25
C THR A 60 4.77 7.77 4.27
N GLU A 61 4.05 8.19 3.21
CA GLU A 61 3.56 9.56 3.13
C GLU A 61 2.34 9.75 4.06
N PRO A 62 2.41 10.72 5.00
CA PRO A 62 1.29 11.01 5.86
C PRO A 62 0.19 11.70 5.05
N GLY A 63 -0.79 10.91 4.65
CA GLY A 63 -1.97 11.42 3.98
C GLY A 63 -2.55 10.37 3.04
N ARG A 64 -3.74 9.90 3.42
CA ARG A 64 -4.69 9.07 2.66
C ARG A 64 -4.68 7.56 2.92
N GLY A 65 -3.93 7.02 3.87
CA GLY A 65 -4.15 5.64 4.35
C GLY A 65 -3.16 5.17 5.41
N GLN A 66 -3.45 5.56 6.66
CA GLN A 66 -2.70 5.18 7.87
C GLN A 66 -1.18 5.43 7.77
N ALA A 67 -0.81 6.68 8.02
CA ALA A 67 0.57 7.04 8.27
C ALA A 67 1.09 6.28 9.51
N LEU A 68 2.01 5.33 9.32
CA LEU A 68 2.88 4.94 10.42
C LEU A 68 3.87 6.10 10.65
N PRO A 69 3.94 6.69 11.86
CA PRO A 69 4.96 7.68 12.15
C PRO A 69 6.29 7.04 11.81
N ARG A 70 7.05 7.68 10.90
CA ARG A 70 8.30 7.21 10.29
C ARG A 70 8.90 6.09 11.14
N LEU A 71 8.64 4.83 10.76
CA LEU A 71 9.40 3.72 11.31
C LEU A 71 10.83 4.05 10.91
N ARG A 72 11.58 4.53 11.91
CA ARG A 72 13.01 4.70 11.83
C ARG A 72 13.50 3.29 11.51
N ILE A 73 13.74 3.01 10.24
CA ILE A 73 14.57 1.88 9.85
C ILE A 73 15.94 2.29 10.36
N THR A 74 16.18 2.08 11.65
CA THR A 74 17.52 2.04 12.20
C THR A 74 18.10 0.80 11.56
N VAL A 75 18.91 1.03 10.53
CA VAL A 75 19.96 0.10 10.18
C VAL A 75 20.85 0.00 11.41
N GLU A 76 20.73 -1.11 12.14
CA GLU A 76 21.88 -1.68 12.83
C GLU A 76 22.61 -2.61 11.86
#